data_AF-G5KEK9-F1
#
_entry.id   AF-G5KEK9-F1
#
_cell.length_a   1.000
_cell.length_b   1.000
_cell.length_c   1.000
_cell.angle_alpha   90.00
_cell.angle_beta   90.00
_cell.angle_gamma   90.00
#
_symmetry.space_group_name_H-M   'P 1'
#
loop_
_entity.id
_entity.type
_entity.pdbx_description
1 polymer ?
#
loop_
_entity_poly.entity_id
_entity_poly.type
_entity_poly.pdbx_seq_one_letter_code
_entity_poly.pdbx_strand_id
1 'polypeptide(L)'
;MNYIVKDWYALTMIIISYAFAIIMLLQPFIFHKLSLERIHSLPSQLFDPVITGLCLIIFASVKLLGQILKNKSIRLLGLMALNIVWAITAVSLFYRFLHGSQSATFLLSFAMVLIGFGQALRGDYGQRLH
;
A
#
# COMPACT_ATOMS: atom_id res chain seq x y z
N MET A 1 -25.64 -7.07 -8.28
CA MET A 1 -24.54 -6.23 -8.81
C MET A 1 -23.44 -5.87 -7.79
N ASN A 2 -23.64 -6.09 -6.48
CA ASN A 2 -22.71 -5.66 -5.43
C ASN A 2 -21.51 -6.58 -5.10
N TYR A 3 -21.52 -7.86 -5.46
CA TYR A 3 -20.42 -8.78 -5.10
C TYR A 3 -19.22 -8.67 -6.03
N ILE A 4 -19.47 -8.62 -7.34
CA ILE A 4 -18.43 -8.56 -8.38
C ILE A 4 -17.55 -7.33 -8.18
N VAL A 5 -18.15 -6.15 -7.97
CA VAL A 5 -17.44 -4.88 -7.78
C VAL A 5 -16.57 -4.86 -6.51
N LYS A 6 -16.99 -5.54 -5.43
CA LYS A 6 -16.23 -5.64 -4.19
C LYS A 6 -14.96 -6.47 -4.35
N ASP A 7 -15.03 -7.55 -5.12
CA ASP A 7 -13.88 -8.41 -5.40
C ASP A 7 -12.82 -7.68 -6.26
N TRP A 8 -13.25 -6.82 -7.19
CA TRP A 8 -12.34 -6.01 -8.02
C TRP A 8 -11.46 -5.07 -7.20
N TYR A 9 -12.00 -4.28 -6.27
CA TYR A 9 -11.17 -3.38 -5.45
C TYR A 9 -10.14 -4.12 -4.61
N ALA A 10 -10.52 -5.30 -4.10
CA ALA A 10 -9.65 -6.10 -3.28
C ALA A 10 -8.49 -6.71 -4.11
N LEU A 11 -8.78 -7.20 -5.32
CA LEU A 11 -7.82 -7.69 -6.32
C LEU A 11 -6.91 -6.59 -6.85
N THR A 12 -7.47 -5.43 -7.25
CA THR A 12 -6.70 -4.28 -7.72
C THR A 12 -5.64 -3.88 -6.70
N MET A 13 -5.99 -3.86 -5.42
CA MET A 13 -5.04 -3.53 -4.37
C MET A 13 -3.90 -4.55 -4.23
N ILE A 14 -4.19 -5.84 -4.39
CA ILE A 14 -3.18 -6.90 -4.37
C ILE A 14 -2.25 -6.77 -5.58
N ILE A 15 -2.81 -6.61 -6.79
CA ILE A 15 -2.05 -6.48 -8.04
C ILE A 15 -1.13 -5.25 -8.00
N ILE A 16 -1.68 -4.09 -7.64
CA ILE A 16 -0.89 -2.85 -7.55
C ILE A 16 0.21 -2.99 -6.49
N SER A 17 -0.06 -3.65 -5.36
CA SER A 17 0.96 -3.88 -4.33
C SER A 17 2.10 -4.76 -4.81
N TYR A 18 1.82 -5.84 -5.56
CA TYR A 18 2.88 -6.66 -6.16
C TYR A 18 3.66 -5.88 -7.22
N ALA A 19 2.97 -5.19 -8.14
CA ALA A 19 3.63 -4.43 -9.19
C ALA A 19 4.54 -3.34 -8.61
N PHE A 20 4.03 -2.58 -7.63
CA PHE A 20 4.78 -1.52 -6.99
C PHE A 20 5.97 -2.07 -6.18
N ALA A 21 5.78 -3.20 -5.48
CA ALA A 21 6.88 -3.87 -4.77
C ALA A 21 7.98 -4.34 -5.72
N ILE A 22 7.63 -4.94 -6.86
CA ILE A 22 8.60 -5.37 -7.87
C ILE A 22 9.43 -4.18 -8.36
N ILE A 23 8.76 -3.04 -8.65
CA ILE A 23 9.45 -1.82 -9.06
C ILE A 23 10.40 -1.33 -7.95
N MET A 24 9.96 -1.34 -6.69
CA MET A 24 10.78 -0.96 -5.54
C MET A 24 12.01 -1.86 -5.35
N LEU A 25 11.87 -3.16 -5.58
CA LEU A 25 12.96 -4.14 -5.42
C LEU A 25 13.95 -4.11 -6.59
N LEU A 26 13.46 -3.94 -7.82
CA LEU A 26 14.31 -3.90 -9.02
C LEU A 26 14.96 -2.53 -9.23
N GLN A 27 14.29 -1.45 -8.83
CA GLN A 27 14.73 -0.08 -9.08
C GLN A 27 14.63 0.82 -7.83
N PRO A 28 15.30 0.45 -6.72
CA PRO A 28 15.21 1.19 -5.46
C PRO A 28 15.71 2.64 -5.59
N PHE A 29 16.63 2.92 -6.52
CA PHE A 29 17.19 4.25 -6.76
C PHE A 29 16.15 5.30 -7.17
N ILE A 30 15.05 4.91 -7.81
CA ILE A 30 13.91 5.79 -8.14
C ILE A 30 13.35 6.43 -6.86
N PHE A 31 13.36 5.65 -5.79
CA PHE A 31 12.85 6.02 -4.48
C PHE A 31 13.91 6.62 -3.56
N HIS A 32 15.18 6.67 -3.99
CA HIS A 32 16.33 7.11 -3.16
C HIS A 32 16.93 8.46 -3.58
N LYS A 33 16.68 8.94 -4.80
CA LYS A 33 17.35 10.11 -5.41
C LYS A 33 17.13 11.52 -4.80
N LEU A 34 16.67 11.65 -3.55
CA LEU A 34 16.50 12.95 -2.86
C LEU A 34 17.38 13.11 -1.60
N SER A 35 18.28 12.18 -1.32
CA SER A 35 19.13 12.21 -0.12
C SER A 35 20.28 13.22 -0.14
N LEU A 36 20.51 13.94 -1.24
CA LEU A 36 21.60 14.92 -1.32
C LEU A 36 21.24 16.31 -0.75
N GLU A 37 19.96 16.65 -0.61
CA GLU A 37 19.55 17.89 0.06
C GLU A 37 19.11 17.59 1.50
N ARG A 38 20.12 17.61 2.36
CA ARG A 38 20.14 17.80 3.82
C ARG A 38 18.81 18.27 4.46
N ILE A 39 17.83 17.38 4.60
CA ILE A 39 16.72 17.55 5.56
C ILE A 39 16.54 16.24 6.32
N HIS A 40 17.09 16.19 7.53
CA HIS A 40 16.84 15.16 8.54
C HIS A 40 15.40 15.24 9.05
N SER A 41 14.43 14.86 8.22
CA SER A 41 13.06 14.69 8.66
C SER A 41 12.81 13.21 8.98
N LEU A 42 12.24 12.93 10.16
CA LEU A 42 11.93 11.57 10.65
C LEU A 42 11.26 10.62 9.62
N PRO A 43 10.34 11.05 8.73
CA PRO A 43 9.67 10.11 7.82
C PRO A 43 10.57 9.56 6.71
N SER A 44 11.63 10.25 6.30
CA SER A 44 12.53 9.73 5.26
C SER A 44 13.44 8.59 5.74
N GLN A 45 13.61 8.45 7.07
CA GLN A 45 14.37 7.34 7.67
C GLN A 45 13.54 6.05 7.81
N LEU A 46 12.21 6.19 7.90
CA LEU A 46 11.29 5.04 8.00
C LEU A 46 11.01 4.37 6.66
N PHE A 47 11.47 4.98 5.56
CA PHE A 47 11.19 4.54 4.21
C PHE A 47 12.43 4.01 3.52
N ASP A 48 12.63 2.70 3.65
CA ASP A 48 13.54 1.93 2.81
C ASP A 48 12.73 1.26 1.68
N PRO A 49 13.04 1.54 0.40
CA PRO A 49 12.30 0.97 -0.73
C PRO A 49 12.34 -0.56 -0.77
N VAL A 50 13.46 -1.19 -0.39
CA VAL A 50 13.62 -2.64 -0.39
C VAL A 50 12.76 -3.26 0.69
N ILE A 51 12.84 -2.73 1.92
CA ILE A 51 12.04 -3.22 3.05
C ILE A 51 10.54 -3.00 2.77
N THR A 52 10.18 -1.82 2.26
CA THR A 52 8.79 -1.49 1.92
C THR A 52 8.26 -2.43 0.83
N GLY A 53 9.05 -2.70 -0.21
CA GLY A 53 8.70 -3.66 -1.27
C GLY A 53 8.46 -5.07 -0.71
N LEU A 54 9.33 -5.56 0.17
CA LEU A 54 9.15 -6.86 0.82
C LEU A 54 7.87 -6.88 1.69
N CYS A 55 7.61 -5.84 2.47
CA CYS A 55 6.40 -5.74 3.28
C CYS A 55 5.13 -5.73 2.41
N LEU A 56 5.15 -5.01 1.27
CA LEU A 56 4.04 -5.02 0.31
C LEU A 56 3.78 -6.44 -0.22
N ILE A 57 4.81 -7.20 -0.61
CA ILE A 57 4.68 -8.58 -1.06
C ILE A 57 4.08 -9.46 0.03
N ILE A 58 4.64 -9.39 1.25
CA ILE A 58 4.22 -10.23 2.37
C ILE A 58 2.75 -9.96 2.70
N PHE A 59 2.36 -8.70 2.90
CA PHE A 59 1.00 -8.38 3.32
C PHE A 59 -0.02 -8.53 2.19
N ALA A 60 0.35 -8.29 0.92
CA ALA A 60 -0.50 -8.62 -0.22
C ALA A 60 -0.73 -10.14 -0.29
N SER A 61 0.29 -10.95 -0.03
CA SER A 61 0.17 -12.41 0.02
C SER A 61 -0.72 -12.88 1.18
N VAL A 62 -0.60 -12.26 2.36
CA VAL A 62 -1.49 -12.55 3.51
C VAL A 62 -2.94 -12.21 3.16
N LYS A 63 -3.19 -11.06 2.54
CA LYS A 63 -4.53 -10.67 2.10
C LYS A 63 -5.09 -11.65 1.05
N LEU A 64 -4.27 -12.03 0.06
CA LEU A 64 -4.63 -13.00 -0.98
C LEU A 64 -4.95 -14.38 -0.38
N LEU A 65 -4.12 -14.85 0.56
CA LEU A 65 -4.33 -16.10 1.28
C LEU A 65 -5.65 -16.06 2.08
N GLY A 66 -5.95 -14.94 2.73
CA GLY A 66 -7.24 -14.72 3.37
C GLY A 66 -8.43 -14.78 2.40
N GLN A 67 -8.26 -14.31 1.16
CA GLN A 67 -9.29 -14.44 0.12
C GLN A 67 -9.45 -15.90 -0.36
N ILE A 68 -8.35 -16.60 -0.66
CA ILE A 68 -8.36 -17.99 -1.13
C ILE A 68 -9.00 -18.91 -0.08
N LEU A 69 -8.59 -18.76 1.19
CA LEU A 69 -9.13 -19.54 2.31
C LEU A 69 -10.51 -19.06 2.77
N LYS A 70 -11.05 -17.99 2.17
CA LYS A 70 -12.29 -17.31 2.60
C LYS A 70 -12.30 -16.95 4.10
N ASN A 71 -11.12 -16.75 4.69
CA ASN A 71 -10.95 -16.44 6.11
C ASN A 71 -10.98 -14.92 6.33
N LYS A 72 -12.01 -14.47 7.04
CA LYS A 72 -12.31 -13.05 7.27
C LYS A 72 -11.22 -12.36 8.10
N SER A 73 -10.72 -13.00 9.14
CA SER A 73 -9.72 -12.43 10.05
C SER A 73 -8.39 -12.23 9.34
N ILE A 74 -7.95 -13.23 8.55
CA ILE A 74 -6.71 -13.14 7.78
C ILE A 74 -6.83 -12.06 6.69
N ARG A 75 -7.98 -11.97 6.01
CA ARG A 75 -8.23 -10.93 5.02
C ARG A 75 -8.19 -9.52 5.61
N LEU A 76 -8.79 -9.32 6.80
CA LEU A 76 -8.75 -8.04 7.52
C LEU A 76 -7.31 -7.69 7.94
N LEU A 77 -6.60 -8.63 8.56
CA LEU A 77 -5.21 -8.43 9.01
C LEU A 77 -4.30 -8.06 7.83
N GLY A 78 -4.36 -8.83 6.75
CA GLY A 78 -3.57 -8.58 5.55
C GLY A 78 -3.85 -7.19 4.97
N LEU A 79 -5.11 -6.75 4.99
CA LEU A 79 -5.45 -5.43 4.50
C LEU A 79 -5.05 -4.30 5.45
N MET A 80 -5.26 -4.42 6.75
CA MET A 80 -4.82 -3.39 7.71
C MET A 80 -3.31 -3.20 7.61
N ALA A 81 -2.55 -4.29 7.58
CA ALA A 81 -1.10 -4.24 7.41
C ALA A 81 -0.70 -3.60 6.08
N LEU A 82 -1.35 -4.00 4.97
CA LEU A 82 -1.09 -3.42 3.66
C LEU A 82 -1.41 -1.92 3.61
N ASN A 83 -2.49 -1.50 4.27
CA ASN A 83 -2.90 -0.10 4.34
C ASN A 83 -1.90 0.75 5.14
N ILE A 84 -1.35 0.20 6.23
CA ILE A 84 -0.28 0.85 7.01
C ILE A 84 0.97 1.06 6.14
N VAL A 85 1.39 0.05 5.38
CA VAL A 85 2.56 0.16 4.49
C VAL A 85 2.33 1.21 3.40
N TRP A 86 1.14 1.23 2.79
CA TRP A 86 0.78 2.27 1.83
C TRP A 86 0.73 3.67 2.47
N ALA A 87 0.29 3.79 3.71
CA ALA A 87 0.28 5.06 4.43
C ALA A 87 1.69 5.58 4.73
N ILE A 88 2.58 4.71 5.23
CA ILE A 88 4.00 5.05 5.44
C ILE A 88 4.63 5.48 4.11
N THR A 89 4.37 4.75 3.03
CA THR A 89 4.85 5.10 1.68
C THR A 89 4.31 6.46 1.23
N ALA A 90 3.01 6.72 1.36
CA ALA A 90 2.38 7.96 0.96
C ALA A 90 2.95 9.16 1.74
N VAL A 91 3.08 9.06 3.07
CA VAL A 91 3.68 10.11 3.90
C VAL A 91 5.12 10.37 3.49
N SER A 92 5.91 9.32 3.24
CA SER A 92 7.31 9.44 2.85
C SER A 92 7.49 10.10 1.48
N LEU A 93 6.57 9.82 0.54
CA LEU A 93 6.56 10.42 -0.78
C LEU A 93 5.90 11.81 -0.82
N PHE A 94 5.06 12.16 0.17
CA PHE A 94 4.43 13.47 0.29
C PHE A 94 5.47 14.57 0.48
N TYR A 95 6.50 14.34 1.29
CA TYR A 95 7.60 15.29 1.46
C TYR A 95 8.32 15.55 0.13
N ARG A 96 8.52 14.51 -0.69
CA ARG A 96 9.11 14.67 -2.03
C ARG A 96 8.21 15.50 -2.95
N PHE A 97 6.90 15.28 -2.87
CA PHE A 97 5.91 16.03 -3.63
C PHE A 97 5.95 17.53 -3.29
N LEU A 98 6.01 17.87 -1.99
CA LEU A 98 6.10 19.27 -1.53
C LEU A 98 7.36 20.00 -2.02
N HIS A 99 8.46 19.28 -2.25
CA HIS A 99 9.75 19.84 -2.69
C HIS A 99 9.94 19.76 -4.23
N GLY A 100 8.83 19.76 -4.99
CA GLY A 100 8.87 19.91 -6.45
C GLY A 100 9.10 18.62 -7.25
N SER A 101 9.12 17.45 -6.62
CA SER A 101 9.16 16.18 -7.34
C SER A 101 7.76 15.79 -7.82
N GLN A 102 7.56 15.62 -9.13
CA GLN A 102 6.32 15.04 -9.68
C GLN A 102 6.24 13.55 -9.33
N SER A 103 5.78 13.22 -8.12
CA SER A 103 5.65 11.83 -7.71
C SER A 103 4.24 11.32 -8.00
N ALA A 104 4.01 10.88 -9.25
CA ALA A 104 2.87 10.01 -9.59
C ALA A 104 2.78 8.82 -8.61
N THR A 105 3.92 8.41 -8.05
CA THR A 105 4.05 7.43 -6.97
C THR A 105 3.41 7.89 -5.65
N PHE A 106 3.48 9.17 -5.26
CA PHE A 106 2.75 9.70 -4.09
C PHE A 106 1.24 9.61 -4.30
N LEU A 107 0.74 10.11 -5.44
CA LEU A 107 -0.69 10.09 -5.77
C LEU A 107 -1.23 8.66 -5.77
N LEU A 108 -0.47 7.72 -6.36
CA LEU A 108 -0.79 6.30 -6.32
C LEU A 108 -0.83 5.79 -4.88
N SER A 109 0.22 6.03 -4.08
CA SER A 109 0.27 5.56 -2.69
C SER A 109 -0.87 6.11 -1.85
N PHE A 110 -1.21 7.38 -2.02
CA PHE A 110 -2.34 8.01 -1.33
C PHE A 110 -3.68 7.42 -1.78
N ALA A 111 -3.89 7.20 -3.08
CA ALA A 111 -5.08 6.53 -3.59
C ALA A 111 -5.23 5.11 -3.03
N MET A 112 -4.12 4.37 -2.88
CA MET A 112 -4.12 3.04 -2.28
C MET A 112 -4.55 3.05 -0.81
N VAL A 113 -4.15 4.07 -0.04
CA VAL A 113 -4.63 4.28 1.34
C VAL A 113 -6.14 4.51 1.37
N LEU A 114 -6.66 5.36 0.48
CA LEU A 114 -8.09 5.65 0.38
C LEU A 114 -8.90 4.41 -0.02
N ILE A 115 -8.39 3.62 -0.97
CA ILE A 115 -9.00 2.36 -1.40
C ILE A 115 -9.02 1.34 -0.25
N GLY A 116 -7.94 1.23 0.51
CA GLY A 116 -7.86 0.36 1.69
C GLY A 116 -8.81 0.80 2.79
N PHE A 117 -8.89 2.10 3.08
CA PHE A 117 -9.82 2.64 4.06
C PHE A 117 -11.28 2.52 3.61
N GLY A 118 -11.56 2.72 2.32
CA GLY A 118 -12.88 2.52 1.73
C GLY A 118 -13.35 1.07 1.80
N GLN A 119 -12.45 0.10 1.57
CA GLN A 119 -12.73 -1.31 1.84
C GLN A 119 -13.05 -1.55 3.33
N ALA A 120 -12.47 -0.74 4.24
CA ALA A 120 -12.65 -0.88 5.68
C ALA A 120 -14.02 -0.44 6.16
N LEU A 121 -14.40 0.76 5.76
CA LEU A 121 -15.70 1.32 6.08
C LEU A 121 -16.86 0.48 5.51
N ARG A 122 -16.65 -0.18 4.36
CA ARG A 122 -17.67 -1.03 3.71
C ARG A 122 -17.84 -2.39 4.36
N GLY A 123 -16.98 -2.77 5.30
CA GLY A 123 -17.01 -4.11 5.92
C GLY A 123 -16.70 -5.22 4.91
N ASP A 124 -16.01 -4.92 3.80
CA ASP A 124 -15.71 -5.85 2.69
C ASP A 124 -14.69 -6.94 3.06
N TYR A 125 -14.51 -7.14 4.37
CA TYR A 125 -13.71 -8.18 5.00
C TYR A 125 -14.56 -9.36 5.43
N GLY A 126 -15.87 -9.33 5.13
CA GLY A 126 -16.83 -10.37 5.47
C GLY A 126 -17.52 -10.10 6.81
N GLN A 127 -17.35 -8.90 7.37
CA GLN A 127 -18.19 -8.41 8.44
C GLN A 127 -19.52 -8.01 7.80
N ARG A 128 -20.57 -8.82 8.02
CA ARG A 128 -21.92 -8.29 7.91
C ARG A 128 -22.03 -7.31 9.08
N LEU A 129 -22.09 -6.01 8.78
CA LEU A 129 -22.70 -5.08 9.72
C LEU A 129 -24.11 -5.61 9.96
N HIS A 130 -24.36 -5.97 11.22
CA HIS A 130 -25.68 -6.36 11.71
C HIS A 130 -26.66 -5.20 11.58
#